data_AF-A0A1V5W913-F1
#
_entry.id   AF-A0A1V5W913-F1
#
_cell.length_a   1.000
_cell.length_b   1.000
_cell.length_c   1.000
_cell.angle_alpha   90.00
_cell.angle_beta   90.00
_cell.angle_gamma   90.00
#
_symmetry.space_group_name_H-M   'P 1'
#
loop_
_entity.id
_entity.type
_entity.pdbx_description
1 polymer ?
#
loop_
_entity_poly.entity_id
_entity_poly.type
_entity_poly.pdbx_seq_one_letter_code
_entity_poly.pdbx_strand_id
1 'polypeptide(L)'
;MKDHELEILLTERVKTLDLKKTAFDSLTKIFSDNSDDKNFLCGFIQDEIITKFDGFEYRIDRRHGVSIITTRIGLYVENQKWLDNLEPIGYYELESNLNGELVDDWFVIEKEKYLKDIGIISHFQSMNQKLPIEYLKRNHIQYEFITYVSLIGTLFMSKQFEGAGRFIQRAYTYLETTDNAKLDKDYLKESKKFFKNDEQLYNDKQFGDNNIETRTNRK
;
A
#
# COMPACT_ATOMS: atom_id res chain seq x y z
N MET A 1 40.63 11.61 5.61
CA MET A 1 39.59 12.61 5.28
C MET A 1 38.77 12.82 6.53
N LYS A 2 38.59 14.07 6.96
CA LYS A 2 37.72 14.41 8.09
C LYS A 2 36.28 14.51 7.60
N ASP A 3 35.29 14.25 8.46
CA ASP A 3 33.87 14.25 8.10
C ASP A 3 33.43 15.54 7.41
N HIS A 4 33.97 16.69 7.84
CA HIS A 4 33.69 18.00 7.23
C HIS A 4 34.24 18.15 5.79
N GLU A 5 35.40 17.57 5.49
CA GLU A 5 35.98 17.61 4.13
C GLU A 5 35.13 16.78 3.16
N LEU A 6 34.59 15.66 3.65
CA LEU A 6 33.70 14.80 2.89
C LEU A 6 32.36 15.49 2.62
N GLU A 7 31.78 16.14 3.63
CA GLU A 7 30.53 16.90 3.49
C GLU A 7 30.63 18.02 2.44
N ILE A 8 31.73 18.78 2.44
CA ILE A 8 31.98 19.84 1.45
C ILE A 8 32.04 19.23 0.05
N LEU A 9 32.88 18.20 -0.14
CA LEU A 9 33.07 17.56 -1.44
C LEU A 9 31.74 17.02 -2.00
N LEU A 10 30.95 16.37 -1.15
CA LEU A 10 29.66 15.81 -1.55
C LEU A 10 28.63 16.90 -1.88
N THR A 11 28.61 17.99 -1.10
CA THR A 11 27.73 19.15 -1.35
C THR A 11 28.08 19.85 -2.66
N GLU A 12 29.36 19.99 -2.97
CA GLU A 12 29.82 20.56 -4.24
C GLU A 12 29.43 19.67 -5.42
N ARG A 13 29.58 18.35 -5.28
CA ARG A 13 29.24 17.39 -6.34
C ARG A 13 27.76 17.40 -6.67
N VAL A 14 26.88 17.30 -5.67
CA VAL A 14 25.43 17.29 -5.91
C VAL A 14 24.93 18.58 -6.58
N LYS A 15 25.58 19.71 -6.28
CA LYS A 15 25.27 21.01 -6.92
C LYS A 15 25.82 21.09 -8.34
N THR A 16 27.07 20.72 -8.54
CA THR A 16 27.75 20.84 -9.85
C THR A 16 27.12 19.92 -10.90
N LEU A 17 26.62 18.76 -10.46
CA LEU A 17 26.02 17.75 -11.32
C LEU A 17 24.48 17.87 -11.42
N ASP A 18 23.89 18.91 -10.80
CA ASP A 18 22.45 19.17 -10.79
C ASP A 18 21.58 17.95 -10.41
N LEU A 19 22.09 17.07 -9.53
CA LEU A 19 21.47 15.76 -9.27
C LEU A 19 20.02 15.85 -8.77
N LYS A 20 19.71 16.90 -7.99
CA LYS A 20 18.33 17.19 -7.57
C LYS A 20 17.41 17.44 -8.77
N LYS A 21 17.85 18.27 -9.72
CA LYS A 21 17.05 18.58 -10.91
C LYS A 21 16.88 17.33 -11.77
N THR A 22 17.96 16.59 -12.00
CA THR A 22 17.94 15.33 -12.74
C THR A 22 16.93 14.34 -12.15
N ALA A 23 16.86 14.22 -10.83
CA ALA A 23 15.88 13.36 -10.18
C ALA A 23 14.42 13.82 -10.41
N PHE A 24 14.13 15.13 -10.33
CA PHE A 24 12.79 15.65 -10.64
C PHE A 24 12.42 15.48 -12.11
N ASP A 25 13.36 15.69 -13.02
CA ASP A 25 13.15 15.52 -14.46
C ASP A 25 12.85 14.03 -14.78
N SER A 26 13.61 13.10 -14.20
CA SER A 26 13.35 11.66 -14.33
C SER A 26 12.00 11.24 -13.75
N LEU A 27 11.64 11.72 -12.55
CA LEU A 27 10.34 11.43 -11.95
C LEU A 27 9.18 11.98 -12.80
N THR A 28 9.33 13.19 -13.33
CA THR A 28 8.33 13.80 -14.24
C THR A 28 8.15 12.96 -15.50
N LYS A 29 9.26 12.44 -16.04
CA LYS A 29 9.23 11.52 -17.18
C LYS A 29 8.49 10.23 -16.84
N ILE A 30 8.76 9.62 -15.68
CA ILE A 30 8.05 8.42 -15.20
C ILE A 30 6.53 8.66 -15.15
N PHE A 31 6.10 9.80 -14.61
CA PHE A 31 4.67 10.17 -14.59
C PHE A 31 4.09 10.33 -16.00
N SER A 32 4.82 11.02 -16.89
CA SER A 32 4.37 11.20 -18.28
C SER A 32 4.26 9.87 -19.04
N ASP A 33 5.28 9.01 -18.91
CA ASP A 33 5.37 7.72 -19.62
C ASP A 33 4.27 6.74 -19.16
N ASN A 34 3.71 6.92 -17.96
CA ASN A 34 2.66 6.07 -17.39
C ASN A 34 1.29 6.77 -17.25
N SER A 35 1.10 7.92 -17.91
CA SER A 35 -0.11 8.74 -17.77
C SER A 35 -1.42 8.04 -18.17
N ASP A 36 -1.35 7.06 -19.08
CA ASP A 36 -2.51 6.27 -19.52
C ASP A 36 -2.81 5.07 -18.60
N ASP A 37 -1.88 4.67 -17.70
CA ASP A 37 -2.08 3.56 -16.77
C ASP A 37 -2.75 4.03 -15.47
N LYS A 38 -4.07 3.83 -15.42
CA LYS A 38 -4.91 4.15 -14.25
C LYS A 38 -4.49 3.45 -12.95
N ASN A 39 -3.72 2.37 -13.02
CA ASN A 39 -3.29 1.61 -11.85
C ASN A 39 -1.85 1.89 -11.43
N PHE A 40 -1.09 2.66 -12.22
CA PHE A 40 0.33 2.95 -11.96
C PHE A 40 0.56 3.56 -10.57
N LEU A 41 -0.23 4.57 -10.22
CA LEU A 41 -0.19 5.25 -8.92
C LEU A 41 -1.01 4.55 -7.83
N CYS A 42 -1.38 3.28 -8.05
CA CYS A 42 -2.03 2.43 -7.05
C CYS A 42 -3.31 3.03 -6.41
N GLY A 43 -4.07 3.82 -7.18
CA GLY A 43 -5.32 4.43 -6.76
C GLY A 43 -5.23 5.91 -6.35
N PHE A 44 -4.04 6.49 -6.30
CA PHE A 44 -3.87 7.94 -6.14
C PHE A 44 -4.04 8.67 -7.47
N ILE A 45 -4.65 9.86 -7.43
CA ILE A 45 -4.71 10.77 -8.59
C ILE A 45 -3.40 11.55 -8.63
N GLN A 46 -2.74 11.61 -9.79
CA GLN A 46 -1.44 12.28 -9.94
C GLN A 46 -1.45 13.73 -9.44
N ASP A 47 -2.52 14.48 -9.72
CA ASP A 47 -2.68 15.88 -9.30
C ASP A 47 -2.79 16.05 -7.77
N GLU A 48 -3.10 14.98 -7.03
CA GLU A 48 -3.12 14.99 -5.56
C GLU A 48 -1.74 14.68 -4.96
N ILE A 49 -0.79 14.19 -5.77
CA ILE A 49 0.54 13.81 -5.31
C ILE A 49 1.45 15.04 -5.28
N ILE A 50 1.92 15.36 -4.08
CA ILE A 50 2.90 16.40 -3.82
C ILE A 50 4.28 15.75 -3.79
N THR A 51 5.17 16.18 -4.68
CA THR A 51 6.57 15.74 -4.70
C THR A 51 7.44 16.70 -3.90
N LYS A 52 8.27 16.18 -2.99
CA LYS A 52 9.21 16.99 -2.19
C LYS A 52 10.60 16.38 -2.20
N PHE A 53 11.61 17.24 -2.14
CA PHE A 53 12.99 16.80 -2.03
C PHE A 53 13.30 16.43 -0.58
N ASP A 54 13.64 15.16 -0.35
CA ASP A 54 13.87 14.62 1.01
C ASP A 54 15.33 14.69 1.41
N GLY A 55 16.24 14.74 0.43
CA GLY A 55 17.66 14.91 0.68
C GLY A 55 18.56 14.08 -0.22
N PHE A 56 19.83 14.11 0.12
CA PHE A 56 20.85 13.24 -0.45
C PHE A 56 21.28 12.22 0.60
N GLU A 57 21.51 10.99 0.17
CA GLU A 57 22.15 9.96 0.97
C GLU A 57 23.44 9.51 0.28
N TYR A 58 24.48 9.29 1.08
CA TYR A 58 25.80 8.92 0.58
C TYR A 58 26.17 7.55 1.11
N ARG A 59 26.32 6.58 0.20
CA ARG A 59 26.63 5.21 0.54
C ARG A 59 27.95 4.80 -0.09
N ILE A 60 28.78 4.11 0.70
CA ILE A 60 29.96 3.43 0.19
C ILE A 60 29.61 1.95 0.11
N ASP A 61 29.39 1.44 -1.10
CA ASP A 61 29.18 0.02 -1.28
C ASP A 61 30.51 -0.70 -1.04
N ARG A 62 30.62 -1.39 0.10
CA ARG A 62 31.81 -2.11 0.51
C ARG A 62 32.09 -3.36 -0.35
N ARG A 63 31.10 -3.86 -1.10
CA ARG A 63 31.26 -5.07 -1.93
C ARG A 63 31.86 -4.76 -3.30
N HIS A 64 31.50 -3.61 -3.87
CA HIS A 64 31.95 -3.20 -5.21
C HIS A 64 32.90 -1.99 -5.19
N GLY A 65 33.11 -1.36 -4.03
CA GLY A 65 34.02 -0.22 -3.87
C GLY A 65 33.51 1.08 -4.51
N VAL A 66 32.24 1.12 -4.92
CA VAL A 66 31.64 2.27 -5.59
C VAL A 66 30.98 3.18 -4.56
N SER A 67 31.28 4.47 -4.65
CA SER A 67 30.59 5.50 -3.87
C SER A 67 29.36 5.95 -4.62
N ILE A 68 28.20 5.83 -3.99
CA ILE A 68 26.89 6.14 -4.54
C ILE A 68 26.32 7.35 -3.81
N ILE A 69 25.78 8.26 -4.60
CA ILE A 69 24.94 9.37 -4.18
C ILE A 69 23.51 9.02 -4.57
N THR A 70 22.65 8.84 -3.56
CA THR A 70 21.21 8.66 -3.73
C THR A 70 20.52 10.00 -3.56
N THR A 71 19.75 10.41 -4.57
CA THR A 71 18.89 11.59 -4.53
C THR A 71 17.46 11.13 -4.28
N ARG A 72 16.85 11.55 -3.16
CA ARG A 72 15.51 11.09 -2.78
C ARG A 72 14.47 12.19 -2.92
N ILE A 73 13.36 11.84 -3.56
CA ILE A 73 12.15 12.64 -3.68
C ILE A 73 11.01 11.88 -2.99
N GLY A 74 10.44 12.43 -1.93
CA GLY A 74 9.27 11.87 -1.29
C GLY A 74 8.00 12.19 -2.07
N LEU A 75 7.06 11.25 -2.04
CA LEU A 75 5.72 11.37 -2.61
C LEU A 75 4.72 11.49 -1.46
N TYR A 76 3.90 12.53 -1.47
CA TYR A 76 2.99 12.87 -0.38
C TYR A 76 1.58 13.17 -0.88
N VAL A 77 0.60 13.08 0.01
CA VAL A 77 -0.75 13.63 -0.18
C VAL A 77 -1.14 14.50 1.01
N GLU A 78 -2.06 15.43 0.81
CA GLU A 78 -2.57 16.24 1.92
C GLU A 78 -3.37 15.40 2.92
N ASN A 79 -3.00 15.47 4.19
CA ASN A 79 -3.71 14.82 5.27
C ASN A 79 -3.52 15.59 6.59
N GLN A 80 -4.61 16.14 7.14
CA GLN A 80 -4.61 16.96 8.36
C GLN A 80 -4.12 16.24 9.63
N LYS A 81 -4.00 14.91 9.60
CA LYS A 81 -3.55 14.11 10.76
C LYS A 81 -2.02 13.97 10.83
N TRP A 82 -1.31 14.31 9.76
CA TRP A 82 0.14 14.16 9.68
C TRP A 82 0.87 15.46 9.99
N LEU A 83 2.13 15.34 10.42
CA LEU A 83 3.01 16.49 10.58
C LEU A 83 3.09 17.24 9.23
N ASP A 84 3.02 18.57 9.28
CA ASP A 84 2.97 19.45 8.11
C ASP A 84 1.79 19.21 7.16
N ASN A 85 0.74 18.50 7.63
CA ASN A 85 -0.42 18.08 6.86
C ASN A 85 -0.08 17.22 5.64
N LEU A 86 1.04 16.50 5.66
CA LEU A 86 1.50 15.68 4.53
C LEU A 86 1.74 14.24 4.94
N GLU A 87 0.97 13.35 4.32
CA GLU A 87 1.08 11.92 4.51
C GLU A 87 2.02 11.33 3.45
N PRO A 88 3.11 10.62 3.83
CA PRO A 88 4.00 9.98 2.88
C PRO A 88 3.35 8.75 2.26
N ILE A 89 3.24 8.73 0.94
CA ILE A 89 2.62 7.64 0.15
C ILE A 89 3.64 6.81 -0.63
N GLY A 90 4.88 7.28 -0.75
CA GLY A 90 5.92 6.63 -1.52
C GLY A 90 7.15 7.52 -1.66
N TYR A 91 8.06 7.12 -2.55
CA TYR A 91 9.27 7.87 -2.86
C TYR A 91 9.83 7.48 -4.22
N TYR A 92 10.67 8.36 -4.75
CA TYR A 92 11.56 8.11 -5.86
C TYR A 92 13.00 8.28 -5.40
N GLU A 93 13.87 7.34 -5.73
CA GLU A 93 15.30 7.39 -5.48
C GLU A 93 16.06 7.28 -6.80
N LEU A 94 16.99 8.21 -7.03
CA LEU A 94 17.91 8.18 -8.16
C LEU A 94 19.33 7.97 -7.64
N GLU A 95 19.96 6.87 -8.05
CA GLU A 95 21.34 6.55 -7.68
C GLU A 95 22.32 6.97 -8.77
N SER A 96 23.38 7.66 -8.35
CA SER A 96 24.46 8.09 -9.23
C SER A 96 25.81 7.89 -8.56
N ASN A 97 26.86 7.70 -9.34
CA ASN A 97 28.22 7.69 -8.80
C ASN A 97 28.75 9.13 -8.58
N LEU A 98 29.95 9.27 -8.01
CA LEU A 98 30.55 10.59 -7.75
C LEU A 98 30.82 11.44 -9.01
N ASN A 99 30.77 10.83 -10.20
CA ASN A 99 30.91 11.55 -11.48
C ASN A 99 29.55 11.99 -12.05
N GLY A 100 28.44 11.63 -11.40
CA GLY A 100 27.08 11.92 -11.86
C GLY A 100 26.55 10.93 -12.89
N GLU A 101 27.25 9.83 -13.14
CA GLU A 101 26.75 8.77 -14.01
C GLU A 101 25.66 8.02 -13.25
N LEU A 102 24.52 7.81 -13.90
CA LEU A 102 23.38 7.10 -13.33
C LEU A 102 23.73 5.63 -13.15
N VAL A 103 23.41 5.11 -11.97
CA VAL A 103 23.63 3.70 -11.61
C VAL A 103 22.31 2.96 -11.68
N ASP A 104 21.28 3.47 -11.01
CA ASP A 104 19.95 2.87 -10.94
C ASP A 104 18.89 3.89 -10.50
N ASP A 105 17.62 3.55 -10.62
CA ASP A 105 16.52 4.31 -10.04
C ASP A 105 15.36 3.43 -9.52
N TRP A 106 14.68 3.94 -8.50
CA TRP A 106 13.62 3.23 -7.80
C TRP A 106 12.41 4.14 -7.65
N PHE A 107 11.29 3.74 -8.25
CA PHE A 107 10.00 4.35 -8.00
C PHE A 107 9.14 3.42 -7.15
N VAL A 108 8.76 3.88 -5.97
CA VAL A 108 8.03 3.07 -4.99
C VAL A 108 6.79 3.82 -4.50
N ILE A 109 5.63 3.20 -4.67
CA ILE A 109 4.41 3.56 -3.94
C ILE A 109 4.23 2.54 -2.82
N GLU A 110 4.15 3.02 -1.58
CA GLU A 110 4.00 2.18 -0.39
C GLU A 110 2.56 1.69 -0.24
N LYS A 111 2.14 0.88 -1.21
CA LYS A 111 0.79 0.34 -1.37
C LYS A 111 0.26 -0.27 -0.07
N GLU A 112 1.10 -0.94 0.72
CA GLU A 112 0.72 -1.64 1.94
C GLU A 112 0.21 -0.73 3.07
N LYS A 113 0.51 0.58 3.02
CA LYS A 113 -0.10 1.59 3.89
C LYS A 113 -1.55 1.92 3.49
N TYR A 114 -1.92 1.75 2.22
CA TYR A 114 -3.20 2.23 1.65
C TYR A 114 -4.08 1.14 1.01
N LEU A 115 -3.55 -0.07 0.84
CA LEU A 115 -4.06 -1.13 -0.02
C LEU A 115 -5.43 -1.71 0.35
N LYS A 116 -5.92 -1.49 1.57
CA LYS A 116 -7.01 -2.31 2.13
C LYS A 116 -8.07 -1.55 2.91
N ASP A 117 -7.88 -0.26 3.16
CA ASP A 117 -8.86 0.49 3.93
C ASP A 117 -10.02 0.97 3.05
N ILE A 118 -9.80 1.61 1.90
CA ILE A 118 -10.93 2.22 1.16
C ILE A 118 -11.92 1.17 0.58
N GLY A 119 -11.43 0.10 -0.04
CA GLY A 119 -12.29 -0.91 -0.67
C GLY A 119 -13.09 -1.72 0.35
N ILE A 120 -12.42 -2.26 1.38
CA ILE A 120 -13.07 -3.16 2.34
C ILE A 120 -13.86 -2.36 3.38
N ILE A 121 -13.38 -1.18 3.80
CA ILE A 121 -14.17 -0.30 4.67
C ILE A 121 -15.42 0.17 3.94
N SER A 122 -15.35 0.55 2.66
CA SER A 122 -16.57 0.96 1.92
C SER A 122 -17.55 -0.20 1.73
N HIS A 123 -17.06 -1.43 1.48
CA HIS A 123 -17.92 -2.62 1.44
C HIS A 123 -18.53 -2.95 2.81
N PHE A 124 -17.73 -2.88 3.88
CA PHE A 124 -18.19 -3.12 5.24
C PHE A 124 -19.20 -2.06 5.69
N GLN A 125 -18.98 -0.79 5.36
CA GLN A 125 -19.91 0.32 5.61
C GLN A 125 -21.21 0.14 4.81
N SER A 126 -21.12 -0.14 3.50
CA SER A 126 -22.30 -0.39 2.64
C SER A 126 -23.15 -1.55 3.15
N MET A 127 -22.50 -2.63 3.59
CA MET A 127 -23.18 -3.78 4.19
C MET A 127 -23.84 -3.40 5.53
N ASN A 128 -23.13 -2.71 6.43
CA ASN A 128 -23.67 -2.28 7.72
C ASN A 128 -24.83 -1.29 7.59
N GLN A 129 -24.88 -0.46 6.54
CA GLN A 129 -26.03 0.41 6.25
C GLN A 129 -27.30 -0.37 5.94
N LYS A 130 -27.18 -1.62 5.48
CA LYS A 130 -28.30 -2.52 5.17
C LYS A 130 -28.58 -3.50 6.30
N LEU A 131 -27.86 -3.42 7.43
CA LEU A 131 -28.04 -4.33 8.56
C LEU A 131 -29.42 -4.10 9.19
N PRO A 132 -30.30 -5.12 9.23
CA PRO A 132 -31.55 -5.00 9.97
C PRO A 132 -31.26 -4.89 11.46
N ILE A 133 -31.75 -3.82 12.10
CA ILE A 133 -31.40 -3.49 13.49
C ILE A 133 -31.81 -4.58 14.47
N GLU A 134 -32.88 -5.31 14.18
CA GLU A 134 -33.36 -6.43 14.98
C GLU A 134 -32.35 -7.59 15.05
N TYR A 135 -31.43 -7.72 14.09
CA TYR A 135 -30.41 -8.76 14.11
C TYR A 135 -29.36 -8.50 15.20
N LEU A 136 -29.26 -7.28 15.73
CA LEU A 136 -28.39 -6.96 16.88
C LEU A 136 -28.98 -7.40 18.22
N LYS A 137 -30.23 -7.89 18.27
CA LYS A 137 -30.79 -8.47 19.49
C LYS A 137 -30.15 -9.83 19.74
N ARG A 138 -29.59 -10.04 20.93
CA ARG A 138 -28.88 -11.28 21.30
C ARG A 138 -29.69 -12.56 21.08
N ASN A 139 -31.01 -12.49 21.22
CA ASN A 139 -31.93 -13.61 21.01
C ASN A 139 -32.45 -13.73 19.57
N HIS A 140 -31.97 -12.89 18.65
CA HIS A 140 -32.32 -12.98 17.24
C HIS A 140 -31.58 -14.14 16.60
N ILE A 141 -32.27 -14.91 15.76
CA ILE A 141 -31.73 -16.11 15.11
C ILE A 141 -30.49 -15.82 14.24
N GLN A 142 -30.42 -14.60 13.68
CA GLN A 142 -29.32 -14.14 12.82
C GLN A 142 -28.16 -13.47 13.58
N TYR A 143 -28.26 -13.31 14.90
CA TYR A 143 -27.25 -12.59 15.71
C TYR A 143 -25.85 -13.21 15.58
N GLU A 144 -25.78 -14.54 15.50
CA GLU A 144 -24.52 -15.26 15.34
C GLU A 144 -23.84 -14.92 14.01
N PHE A 145 -24.59 -14.92 12.91
CA PHE A 145 -24.08 -14.53 11.59
C PHE A 145 -23.55 -13.10 11.60
N ILE A 146 -24.30 -12.17 12.20
CA ILE A 146 -23.88 -10.76 12.31
C ILE A 146 -22.61 -10.62 13.13
N THR A 147 -22.45 -11.42 14.18
CA THR A 147 -21.24 -11.42 15.00
C THR A 147 -20.03 -11.86 14.18
N TYR A 148 -20.17 -12.90 13.36
CA TYR A 148 -19.09 -13.34 12.46
C TYR A 148 -18.71 -12.26 11.46
N VAL A 149 -19.71 -11.70 10.76
CA VAL A 149 -19.50 -10.64 9.77
C VAL A 149 -18.80 -9.42 10.37
N SER A 150 -19.23 -8.97 11.56
CA SER A 150 -18.65 -7.82 12.25
C SER A 150 -17.20 -8.08 12.69
N LEU A 151 -16.91 -9.30 13.16
CA LEU A 151 -15.56 -9.70 13.54
C LEU A 151 -14.63 -9.81 12.34
N ILE A 152 -15.10 -10.25 11.17
CA ILE A 152 -14.30 -10.25 9.93
C ILE A 152 -13.81 -8.83 9.65
N GLY A 153 -14.72 -7.85 9.56
CA GLY A 153 -14.34 -6.45 9.32
C GLY A 153 -13.37 -5.91 10.36
N THR A 154 -13.62 -6.20 11.65
CA THR A 154 -12.75 -5.76 12.75
C THR A 154 -11.33 -6.34 12.66
N LEU A 155 -11.23 -7.65 12.43
CA LEU A 155 -9.95 -8.35 12.34
C LEU A 155 -9.19 -7.94 11.08
N PHE A 156 -9.92 -7.69 9.99
CA PHE A 156 -9.33 -7.22 8.74
C PHE A 156 -8.73 -5.82 8.88
N MET A 157 -9.46 -4.87 9.48
CA MET A 157 -8.94 -3.53 9.82
C MET A 157 -7.73 -3.61 10.77
N SER A 158 -7.71 -4.62 11.64
CA SER A 158 -6.60 -4.85 12.58
C SER A 158 -5.44 -5.67 11.99
N LYS A 159 -5.46 -5.93 10.66
CA LYS A 159 -4.46 -6.76 9.94
C LYS A 159 -4.30 -8.20 10.46
N GLN A 160 -5.29 -8.72 11.17
CA GLN A 160 -5.32 -10.11 11.66
C GLN A 160 -5.98 -11.05 10.65
N PHE A 161 -5.31 -11.25 9.51
CA PHE A 161 -5.91 -11.94 8.34
C PHE A 161 -6.24 -13.41 8.59
N GLU A 162 -5.41 -14.15 9.34
CA GLU A 162 -5.70 -15.55 9.68
C GLU A 162 -6.97 -15.65 10.56
N GLY A 163 -7.09 -14.75 11.53
CA GLY A 163 -8.30 -14.62 12.34
C GLY A 163 -9.53 -14.32 11.49
N ALA A 164 -9.43 -13.34 10.59
CA ALA A 164 -10.49 -13.00 9.67
C ALA A 164 -10.91 -14.21 8.81
N GLY A 165 -9.95 -14.97 8.27
CA GLY A 165 -10.20 -16.19 7.49
C GLY A 165 -11.01 -17.24 8.25
N ARG A 166 -10.73 -17.46 9.53
CA ARG A 166 -11.51 -18.38 10.39
C ARG A 166 -12.97 -17.93 10.54
N PHE A 167 -13.22 -16.62 10.64
CA PHE A 167 -14.57 -16.09 10.75
C PHE A 167 -15.30 -16.05 9.40
N ILE A 168 -14.60 -15.84 8.28
CA ILE A 168 -15.15 -16.02 6.93
C ILE A 168 -15.65 -17.45 6.75
N GLN A 169 -14.84 -18.45 7.14
CA GLN A 169 -15.24 -19.85 7.09
C GLN A 169 -16.49 -20.12 7.94
N ARG A 170 -16.53 -19.60 9.18
CA ARG A 170 -17.72 -19.74 10.06
C ARG A 170 -18.96 -19.08 9.47
N ALA A 171 -18.82 -17.92 8.82
CA ALA A 171 -19.92 -17.25 8.14
C ALA A 171 -20.44 -18.08 6.96
N TYR A 172 -19.55 -18.68 6.15
CA TYR A 172 -19.96 -19.61 5.10
C TYR A 172 -20.65 -20.85 5.65
N THR A 173 -20.10 -21.49 6.69
CA THR A 173 -20.73 -22.64 7.35
C THR A 173 -22.10 -22.31 7.91
N TYR A 174 -22.28 -21.12 8.48
CA TYR A 174 -23.60 -20.65 8.93
C TYR A 174 -24.60 -20.59 7.76
N LEU A 175 -24.18 -20.04 6.61
CA LEU A 175 -25.02 -19.94 5.42
C LEU A 175 -25.32 -21.31 4.78
N GLU A 176 -24.47 -22.31 4.96
CA GLU A 176 -24.72 -23.67 4.46
C GLU A 176 -25.69 -24.45 5.36
N THR A 177 -25.64 -24.20 6.66
CA THR A 177 -26.37 -24.98 7.67
C THR A 177 -27.68 -24.33 8.12
N THR A 178 -27.89 -23.06 7.81
CA THR A 178 -29.08 -22.30 8.21
C THR A 178 -29.95 -21.98 7.00
N ASP A 179 -31.27 -21.96 7.20
CA ASP A 179 -32.22 -21.52 6.18
C ASP A 179 -32.05 -20.02 5.86
N ASN A 180 -31.29 -19.75 4.81
CA ASN A 180 -30.98 -18.42 4.30
C ASN A 180 -32.22 -17.64 3.81
N ALA A 181 -33.37 -18.29 3.61
CA ALA A 181 -34.60 -17.60 3.23
C ALA A 181 -35.10 -16.64 4.32
N LYS A 182 -34.59 -16.81 5.56
CA LYS A 182 -34.90 -15.96 6.72
C LYS A 182 -33.95 -14.78 6.89
N LEU A 183 -32.90 -14.69 6.08
CA LEU A 183 -32.00 -13.55 6.04
C LEU A 183 -32.58 -12.48 5.11
N ASP A 184 -32.40 -11.22 5.49
CA ASP A 184 -32.67 -10.10 4.61
C ASP A 184 -31.84 -10.26 3.32
N LYS A 185 -32.52 -10.19 2.18
CA LYS A 185 -31.92 -10.50 0.87
C LYS A 185 -30.86 -9.47 0.48
N ASP A 186 -31.08 -8.20 0.82
CA ASP A 186 -30.16 -7.12 0.47
C ASP A 186 -28.93 -7.16 1.35
N TYR A 187 -29.10 -7.45 2.64
CA TYR A 187 -28.00 -7.68 3.56
C TYR A 187 -27.17 -8.90 3.14
N LEU A 188 -27.81 -10.05 2.88
CA LEU A 188 -27.14 -11.28 2.46
C LEU A 188 -26.34 -11.09 1.17
N LYS A 189 -26.88 -10.33 0.22
CA LYS A 189 -26.20 -10.01 -1.05
C LYS A 189 -24.93 -9.19 -0.80
N GLU A 190 -24.97 -8.18 0.07
CA GLU A 190 -23.78 -7.39 0.39
C GLU A 190 -22.76 -8.18 1.23
N SER A 191 -23.21 -8.98 2.20
CA SER A 191 -22.30 -9.85 2.98
C SER A 191 -21.54 -10.82 2.08
N LYS A 192 -22.20 -11.44 1.09
CA LYS A 192 -21.52 -12.34 0.12
C LYS A 192 -20.51 -11.61 -0.76
N LYS A 193 -20.79 -10.37 -1.17
CA LYS A 193 -19.82 -9.55 -1.91
C LYS A 193 -18.60 -9.23 -1.06
N PHE A 194 -18.83 -8.87 0.21
CA PHE A 194 -17.78 -8.60 1.18
C PHE A 194 -16.86 -9.82 1.37
N PHE A 195 -17.43 -11.02 1.56
CA PHE A 195 -16.63 -12.25 1.71
C PHE A 195 -15.81 -12.61 0.47
N LYS A 196 -16.38 -12.46 -0.74
CA LYS A 196 -15.70 -12.80 -2.00
C LYS A 196 -14.47 -11.92 -2.23
N ASN A 197 -14.55 -10.65 -1.87
CA ASN A 197 -13.43 -9.73 -1.96
C ASN A 197 -12.34 -10.10 -0.93
N ASP A 198 -12.72 -10.41 0.31
CA ASP A 198 -11.78 -10.81 1.36
C ASP A 198 -11.06 -12.14 1.05
N GLU A 199 -11.75 -13.10 0.42
CA GLU A 199 -11.19 -14.39 0.00
C GLU A 199 -10.16 -14.23 -1.13
N GLN A 200 -10.44 -13.37 -2.12
CA GLN A 200 -9.48 -13.03 -3.17
C GLN A 200 -8.23 -12.35 -2.58
N LEU A 201 -8.43 -11.44 -1.63
CA LEU A 201 -7.38 -10.71 -0.92
C LEU A 201 -6.56 -11.55 0.09
N TYR A 202 -7.12 -12.67 0.56
CA TYR A 202 -6.42 -13.68 1.36
C TYR A 202 -5.55 -14.56 0.47
N ASN A 203 -6.10 -15.00 -0.68
CA ASN A 203 -5.37 -15.81 -1.66
C ASN A 203 -4.20 -15.03 -2.30
N ASP A 204 -4.40 -13.77 -2.69
CA ASP A 204 -3.34 -12.93 -3.27
C ASP A 204 -2.16 -12.72 -2.30
N LYS A 205 -2.40 -12.74 -0.99
CA LYS A 205 -1.36 -12.63 0.05
C LYS A 205 -0.65 -13.95 0.35
N GLN A 206 -1.32 -15.09 0.21
CA GLN A 206 -0.69 -16.42 0.33
C GLN A 206 0.21 -16.76 -0.87
N PHE A 207 -0.08 -16.23 -2.06
CA PHE A 207 0.70 -16.49 -3.27
C PHE A 207 1.69 -15.37 -3.66
N GLY A 208 1.60 -14.19 -3.05
CA GLY A 208 2.57 -13.10 -3.23
C GLY A 208 3.93 -13.37 -2.60
N ASP A 209 3.98 -14.07 -1.46
CA ASP A 209 5.22 -14.40 -0.76
C ASP A 209 6.04 -15.52 -1.44
N ASN A 210 5.41 -16.34 -2.30
CA ASN A 210 6.07 -17.48 -2.95
C ASN A 210 6.73 -17.16 -4.30
N ASN A 211 6.59 -15.92 -4.83
CA ASN A 211 7.12 -15.56 -6.15
C ASN A 211 8.34 -14.63 -6.13
N ILE A 212 8.89 -14.30 -4.95
CA ILE A 212 10.14 -13.52 -4.83
C ILE A 212 11.37 -14.45 -4.75
N GLU A 213 11.23 -15.73 -4.39
CA GLU A 213 12.38 -16.63 -4.24
C GLU A 213 12.83 -17.42 -5.50
N THR A 214 12.14 -17.34 -6.64
CA THR A 214 12.49 -18.17 -7.83
C THR A 214 13.07 -17.44 -9.02
N ARG A 215 13.33 -16.12 -8.97
CA ARG A 215 14.01 -15.40 -10.06
C ARG A 215 15.53 -15.24 -9.91
N THR A 216 16.15 -15.84 -8.90
CA THR A 216 17.61 -15.74 -8.65
C THR A 216 18.38 -17.03 -8.94
N ASN A 217 17.94 -17.87 -9.88
CA ASN A 217 18.78 -18.96 -10.40
C ASN A 217 18.34 -19.44 -11.79
N ARG A 218 18.75 -18.72 -12.84
CA ARG A 218 19.16 -19.34 -14.12
C ARG A 218 20.31 -18.55 -14.71
N LYS A 219 21.50 -19.13 -14.62
CA LYS A 219 22.60 -18.93 -15.56
C LYS A 219 22.18 -19.40 -16.95
#